data_AF-A0A2P4XIG7-F1
#
_entry.id   AF-A0A2P4XIG7-F1
#
_cell.length_a   1.000
_cell.length_b   1.000
_cell.length_c   1.000
_cell.angle_alpha   90.00
_cell.angle_beta   90.00
_cell.angle_gamma   90.00
#
_symmetry.space_group_name_H-M   'P 1'
#
loop_
_entity.id
_entity.type
_entity.pdbx_description
1 polymer ?
#
loop_
_entity_poly.entity_id
_entity_poly.type
_entity_poly.pdbx_seq_one_letter_code
_entity_poly.pdbx_strand_id
1 'polypeptide(L)'
;MKTYDRSDITCLGQTESNGSSMAVFDVQPGGTLKNVIIGTNQMEGVHCEMSDCTIENVWWEDVCEDALSIKGGNNSSVSRVIGGGARYADDKVVQHNGYGTVVIDGFFAQDFGKLYRSCGNCKSNPRQRFLNVTNLYADLEIIQAQRVDPNVSIVMMNENFGDQAVLRNIYVKPSTENFTECASSIGVNKSGERPMILSNGPKNPVCQYSYDDVHIIQSEQEHQFQHEQAQKQQ
;
A
#
# COMPACT_ATOMS: atom_id res chain seq x y z
N MET A 1 11.11 -19.60 -0.83
CA MET A 1 9.80 -19.36 -0.20
C MET A 1 8.81 -20.39 -0.72
N LYS A 2 7.74 -20.70 0.02
CA LYS A 2 6.68 -21.63 -0.43
C LYS A 2 5.43 -20.83 -0.82
N THR A 3 4.75 -21.23 -1.89
CA THR A 3 3.48 -20.66 -2.33
C THR A 3 2.30 -21.26 -1.57
N TYR A 4 1.37 -20.40 -1.18
CA TYR A 4 0.12 -20.74 -0.49
C TYR A 4 -1.04 -20.12 -1.26
N ASP A 5 -1.96 -21.00 -1.66
CA ASP A 5 -3.20 -20.70 -2.37
C ASP A 5 -4.36 -21.37 -1.65
N ARG A 6 -5.55 -20.80 -1.79
CA ARG A 6 -6.79 -21.41 -1.29
C ARG A 6 -7.45 -22.21 -2.41
N SER A 7 -7.55 -23.53 -2.24
CA SER A 7 -8.19 -24.40 -3.24
C SER A 7 -9.71 -24.25 -3.32
N ASP A 8 -10.29 -23.62 -2.31
CA ASP A 8 -11.73 -23.43 -2.12
C ASP A 8 -12.21 -22.01 -2.46
N ILE A 9 -11.32 -21.14 -2.94
CA ILE A 9 -11.59 -19.73 -3.20
C ILE A 9 -11.08 -19.35 -4.60
N THR A 10 -11.84 -18.51 -5.29
CA THR A 10 -11.39 -17.83 -6.51
C THR A 10 -11.54 -16.32 -6.28
N CYS A 11 -10.60 -15.54 -6.83
CA CYS A 11 -10.65 -14.09 -6.76
C CYS A 11 -11.92 -13.53 -7.45
N LEU A 12 -12.63 -12.64 -6.75
CA LEU A 12 -13.82 -11.93 -7.23
C LEU A 12 -13.56 -10.40 -7.30
N GLY A 13 -12.29 -10.01 -7.35
CA GLY A 13 -11.82 -8.63 -7.37
C GLY A 13 -12.24 -7.86 -6.13
N GLN A 14 -12.71 -6.62 -6.33
CA GLN A 14 -13.06 -5.65 -5.28
C GLN A 14 -14.42 -5.94 -4.60
N THR A 15 -14.87 -7.20 -4.61
CA THR A 15 -16.10 -7.60 -3.93
C THR A 15 -15.80 -7.82 -2.45
N GLU A 16 -16.21 -6.89 -1.60
CA GLU A 16 -16.05 -6.95 -0.15
C GLU A 16 -16.53 -8.30 0.40
N SER A 17 -15.62 -9.03 1.03
CA SER A 17 -15.93 -10.33 1.62
C SER A 17 -16.33 -10.21 3.10
N ASN A 18 -17.36 -10.95 3.51
CA ASN A 18 -17.86 -10.89 4.89
C ASN A 18 -17.03 -11.79 5.82
N GLY A 19 -15.83 -11.34 6.19
CA GLY A 19 -15.09 -11.84 7.35
C GLY A 19 -13.82 -12.64 7.06
N SER A 20 -13.02 -12.88 8.12
CA SER A 20 -11.64 -13.39 8.05
C SER A 20 -11.46 -14.77 7.41
N SER A 21 -12.53 -15.53 7.19
CA SER A 21 -12.46 -16.85 6.56
C SER A 21 -11.93 -16.85 5.12
N MET A 22 -11.93 -15.67 4.48
CA MET A 22 -11.48 -15.47 3.10
C MET A 22 -10.00 -15.08 2.99
N ALA A 23 -9.32 -14.86 4.12
CA ALA A 23 -7.87 -14.65 4.15
C ALA A 23 -7.08 -15.94 3.88
N VAL A 24 -5.90 -15.81 3.27
CA VAL A 24 -4.94 -16.92 3.17
C VAL A 24 -4.28 -17.18 4.53
N PHE A 25 -3.97 -16.11 5.28
CA PHE A 25 -3.44 -16.20 6.65
C PHE A 25 -4.10 -15.19 7.59
N ASP A 26 -4.47 -15.65 8.77
CA ASP A 26 -4.83 -14.81 9.92
C ASP A 26 -3.66 -14.80 10.92
N VAL A 27 -2.87 -13.73 10.93
CA VAL A 27 -1.76 -13.53 11.85
C VAL A 27 -2.29 -12.86 13.11
N GLN A 28 -2.19 -13.55 14.24
CA GLN A 28 -2.63 -13.05 15.54
C GLN A 28 -1.61 -12.06 16.14
N PRO A 29 -1.98 -11.24 17.15
CA PRO A 29 -1.06 -10.29 17.79
C PRO A 29 0.25 -10.93 18.25
N GLY A 30 1.37 -10.28 17.94
CA GLY A 30 2.72 -10.79 18.20
C GLY A 30 3.17 -11.90 17.25
N GLY A 31 2.30 -12.37 16.35
CA GLY A 31 2.60 -13.37 15.34
C GLY A 31 3.52 -12.84 14.24
N THR A 32 4.27 -13.75 13.61
CA THR A 32 5.11 -13.45 12.45
C THR A 32 4.79 -14.39 11.29
N LEU A 33 4.41 -13.82 10.15
CA LEU A 33 4.35 -14.53 8.88
C LEU A 33 5.62 -14.22 8.09
N LYS A 34 6.36 -15.24 7.66
CA LYS A 34 7.62 -15.02 6.94
C LYS A 34 7.97 -16.04 5.87
N ASN A 35 8.68 -15.57 4.84
CA ASN A 35 9.22 -16.39 3.75
C ASN A 35 8.12 -17.15 2.97
N VAL A 36 7.01 -16.46 2.71
CA VAL A 36 5.80 -17.00 2.10
C VAL A 36 5.51 -16.29 0.78
N ILE A 37 5.05 -17.03 -0.21
CA ILE A 37 4.42 -16.49 -1.40
C ILE A 37 2.91 -16.71 -1.27
N ILE A 38 2.13 -15.66 -1.47
CA ILE A 38 0.67 -15.71 -1.60
C ILE A 38 0.37 -15.76 -3.09
N GLY A 39 -0.23 -16.87 -3.52
CA GLY A 39 -0.59 -17.08 -4.91
C GLY A 39 -1.90 -16.36 -5.30
N THR A 40 -2.33 -16.56 -6.53
CA THR A 40 -3.45 -15.83 -7.13
C THR A 40 -4.83 -16.32 -6.68
N ASN A 41 -4.92 -17.53 -6.12
CA ASN A 41 -6.19 -18.07 -5.62
C ASN A 41 -6.43 -17.60 -4.18
N GLN A 42 -6.76 -16.33 -4.08
CA GLN A 42 -7.06 -15.61 -2.83
C GLN A 42 -8.28 -14.70 -3.03
N MET A 43 -8.88 -14.28 -1.92
CA MET A 43 -9.85 -13.18 -1.89
C MET A 43 -9.28 -12.05 -1.05
N GLU A 44 -9.08 -12.31 0.24
CA GLU A 44 -8.28 -11.48 1.13
C GLU A 44 -6.89 -12.12 1.27
N GLY A 45 -5.81 -11.34 1.19
CA GLY A 45 -4.46 -11.90 1.28
C GLY A 45 -4.10 -12.33 2.70
N VAL A 46 -3.56 -11.40 3.47
CA VAL A 46 -3.16 -11.65 4.86
C VAL A 46 -3.90 -10.68 5.77
N HIS A 47 -4.41 -11.19 6.88
CA HIS A 47 -4.87 -10.36 7.98
C HIS A 47 -3.85 -10.30 9.09
N CYS A 48 -3.59 -9.09 9.56
CA CYS A 48 -3.02 -8.86 10.87
C CYS A 48 -4.16 -8.54 11.84
N GLU A 49 -4.61 -9.57 12.55
CA GLU A 49 -5.71 -9.46 13.49
C GLU A 49 -5.24 -8.77 14.77
N MET A 50 -6.01 -7.79 15.23
CA MET A 50 -5.72 -7.02 16.44
C MET A 50 -4.35 -6.31 16.44
N SER A 51 -3.78 -6.02 15.27
CA SER A 51 -2.50 -5.33 15.07
C SER A 51 -1.32 -6.09 15.71
N ASP A 52 -0.14 -5.47 15.79
CA ASP A 52 1.06 -6.05 16.44
C ASP A 52 1.65 -7.29 15.74
N CYS A 53 1.36 -7.50 14.45
CA CYS A 53 1.95 -8.57 13.66
C CYS A 53 3.23 -8.13 12.96
N THR A 54 4.07 -9.10 12.61
CA THR A 54 5.21 -8.91 11.71
C THR A 54 5.04 -9.73 10.43
N ILE A 55 5.14 -9.06 9.30
CA ILE A 55 5.04 -9.62 7.97
C ILE A 55 6.42 -9.45 7.33
N GLU A 56 7.18 -10.53 7.22
CA GLU A 56 8.61 -10.47 6.87
C GLU A 56 8.92 -11.29 5.62
N ASN A 57 9.42 -10.66 4.57
CA ASN A 57 9.73 -11.33 3.31
C ASN A 57 8.54 -12.17 2.79
N VAL A 58 7.38 -11.52 2.68
CA VAL A 58 6.16 -12.10 2.11
C VAL A 58 5.93 -11.49 0.73
N TRP A 59 5.61 -12.34 -0.24
CA TRP A 59 5.43 -11.97 -1.64
C TRP A 59 4.00 -12.25 -2.09
N TRP A 60 3.30 -11.28 -2.65
CA TRP A 60 1.99 -11.48 -3.30
C TRP A 60 2.16 -11.45 -4.82
N GLU A 61 1.81 -12.56 -5.48
CA GLU A 61 1.97 -12.70 -6.92
C GLU A 61 1.00 -11.82 -7.71
N ASP A 62 -0.25 -11.74 -7.25
CA ASP A 62 -1.33 -10.96 -7.85
C ASP A 62 -2.38 -10.66 -6.77
N VAL A 63 -2.55 -9.38 -6.43
CA VAL A 63 -3.43 -8.95 -5.34
C VAL A 63 -4.87 -8.92 -5.80
N CYS A 64 -5.75 -9.68 -5.13
CA CYS A 64 -7.17 -9.71 -5.47
C CYS A 64 -7.95 -8.48 -4.93
N GLU A 65 -8.20 -8.42 -3.62
CA GLU A 65 -8.84 -7.28 -2.95
C GLU A 65 -7.78 -6.37 -2.31
N ASP A 66 -7.23 -6.84 -1.18
CA ASP A 66 -6.11 -6.23 -0.46
C ASP A 66 -5.01 -7.29 -0.22
N ALA A 67 -3.73 -6.90 -0.30
CA ALA A 67 -2.63 -7.81 0.04
C ALA A 67 -2.55 -8.05 1.56
N LEU A 68 -2.63 -6.97 2.34
CA LEU A 68 -2.53 -6.98 3.80
C LEU A 68 -3.57 -6.05 4.43
N SER A 69 -4.37 -6.62 5.33
CA SER A 69 -5.37 -5.89 6.09
C SER A 69 -4.98 -5.82 7.57
N ILE A 70 -4.68 -4.63 8.10
CA ILE A 70 -4.34 -4.40 9.51
C ILE A 70 -5.60 -4.05 10.29
N LYS A 71 -5.97 -4.88 11.26
CA LYS A 71 -7.26 -4.80 11.98
C LYS A 71 -7.07 -4.58 13.49
N GLY A 72 -8.14 -4.16 14.17
CA GLY A 72 -8.18 -4.03 15.64
C GLY A 72 -7.07 -3.16 16.26
N GLY A 73 -6.47 -3.64 17.36
CA GLY A 73 -5.35 -2.99 18.04
C GLY A 73 -5.73 -1.84 18.97
N ASN A 74 -4.72 -1.12 19.44
CA ASN A 74 -4.86 0.12 20.22
C ASN A 74 -3.84 1.17 19.75
N ASN A 75 -3.88 2.40 20.30
CA ASN A 75 -3.01 3.50 19.86
C ASN A 75 -1.51 3.22 19.99
N SER A 76 -1.10 2.27 20.85
CA SER A 76 0.30 1.88 21.03
C SER A 76 0.70 0.67 20.19
N SER A 77 -0.23 0.05 19.45
CA SER A 77 0.07 -1.11 18.60
C SER A 77 1.01 -0.74 17.46
N VAL A 78 1.91 -1.65 17.10
CA VAL A 78 2.89 -1.49 16.03
C VAL A 78 2.98 -2.76 15.17
N SER A 79 2.41 -2.69 13.96
CA SER A 79 2.53 -3.74 12.94
C SER A 79 3.70 -3.43 12.00
N ARG A 80 4.43 -4.47 11.57
CA ARG A 80 5.64 -4.33 10.74
C ARG A 80 5.52 -5.11 9.44
N VAL A 81 5.90 -4.48 8.34
CA VAL A 81 6.10 -5.09 7.01
C VAL A 81 7.56 -4.89 6.64
N ILE A 82 8.32 -5.97 6.57
CA ILE A 82 9.78 -5.94 6.44
C ILE A 82 10.18 -6.78 5.23
N GLY A 83 10.73 -6.14 4.19
CA GLY A 83 11.06 -6.83 2.96
C GLY A 83 9.81 -7.32 2.22
N GLY A 84 10.03 -8.15 1.20
CA GLY A 84 8.95 -8.74 0.41
C GLY A 84 8.38 -7.76 -0.61
N GLY A 85 7.18 -8.07 -1.11
CA GLY A 85 6.55 -7.24 -2.11
C GLY A 85 5.22 -7.73 -2.62
N ALA A 86 4.52 -6.89 -3.38
CA ALA A 86 3.23 -7.22 -3.96
C ALA A 86 3.12 -6.69 -5.39
N ARG A 87 2.25 -7.30 -6.20
CA ARG A 87 1.97 -6.84 -7.55
C ARG A 87 0.47 -6.77 -7.84
N TYR A 88 0.12 -5.89 -8.77
CA TYR A 88 -1.16 -5.84 -9.48
C TYR A 88 -2.39 -5.62 -8.58
N ALA A 89 -2.27 -4.71 -7.61
CA ALA A 89 -3.39 -4.39 -6.72
C ALA A 89 -4.35 -3.37 -7.35
N ASP A 90 -5.53 -3.80 -7.78
CA ASP A 90 -6.55 -2.93 -8.37
C ASP A 90 -6.92 -1.73 -7.48
N ASP A 91 -6.98 -1.91 -6.16
CA ASP A 91 -7.20 -0.80 -5.22
C ASP A 91 -6.06 -0.62 -4.24
N LYS A 92 -5.82 -1.57 -3.33
CA LYS A 92 -4.91 -1.34 -2.19
C LYS A 92 -3.98 -2.51 -1.94
N VAL A 93 -2.72 -2.23 -1.63
CA VAL A 93 -1.79 -3.25 -1.13
C VAL A 93 -1.98 -3.41 0.38
N VAL A 94 -1.83 -2.32 1.14
CA VAL A 94 -1.98 -2.31 2.61
C VAL A 94 -3.20 -1.47 3.01
N GLN A 95 -4.21 -2.14 3.54
CA GLN A 95 -5.40 -1.52 4.11
C GLN A 95 -5.27 -1.45 5.64
N HIS A 96 -5.15 -0.24 6.19
CA HIS A 96 -5.07 -0.04 7.64
C HIS A 96 -6.43 0.36 8.22
N ASN A 97 -7.14 -0.63 8.76
CA ASN A 97 -8.44 -0.48 9.41
C ASN A 97 -8.32 -0.23 10.92
N GLY A 98 -7.29 -0.82 11.55
CA GLY A 98 -6.97 -0.79 12.98
C GLY A 98 -6.54 0.56 13.57
N TYR A 99 -5.99 0.50 14.77
CA TYR A 99 -5.29 1.60 15.45
C TYR A 99 -3.77 1.43 15.35
N GLY A 100 -3.06 2.49 15.69
CA GLY A 100 -1.62 2.43 15.95
C GLY A 100 -0.78 2.73 14.73
N THR A 101 0.41 2.13 14.69
CA THR A 101 1.46 2.41 13.71
C THR A 101 1.70 1.23 12.80
N VAL A 102 1.79 1.49 11.50
CA VAL A 102 2.36 0.55 10.53
C VAL A 102 3.76 1.02 10.15
N VAL A 103 4.72 0.11 10.18
CA VAL A 103 6.09 0.34 9.71
C VAL A 103 6.32 -0.52 8.47
N ILE A 104 6.67 0.09 7.36
CA ILE A 104 7.02 -0.58 6.10
C ILE A 104 8.49 -0.28 5.81
N ASP A 105 9.33 -1.31 5.72
CA ASP A 105 10.75 -1.16 5.44
C ASP A 105 11.21 -2.16 4.37
N GLY A 106 11.82 -1.67 3.29
CA GLY A 106 12.43 -2.53 2.27
C GLY A 106 11.43 -3.25 1.36
N PHE A 107 10.26 -2.66 1.10
CA PHE A 107 9.18 -3.30 0.34
C PHE A 107 9.26 -2.98 -1.17
N PHE A 108 8.91 -3.95 -2.01
CA PHE A 108 8.71 -3.76 -3.44
C PHE A 108 7.23 -3.78 -3.80
N ALA A 109 6.73 -2.80 -4.54
CA ALA A 109 5.36 -2.82 -5.04
C ALA A 109 5.34 -2.52 -6.53
N GLN A 110 4.71 -3.38 -7.33
CA GLN A 110 4.53 -3.14 -8.76
C GLN A 110 3.06 -2.97 -9.06
N ASP A 111 2.72 -1.88 -9.73
CA ASP A 111 1.39 -1.60 -10.27
C ASP A 111 0.23 -1.75 -9.27
N PHE A 112 -0.22 -0.63 -8.73
CA PHE A 112 -1.27 -0.60 -7.72
C PHE A 112 -2.08 0.69 -7.80
N GLY A 113 -3.32 0.66 -7.31
CA GLY A 113 -4.08 1.89 -7.04
C GLY A 113 -3.46 2.67 -5.86
N LYS A 114 -3.28 1.99 -4.72
CA LYS A 114 -2.73 2.55 -3.50
C LYS A 114 -1.83 1.56 -2.78
N LEU A 115 -0.60 1.94 -2.44
CA LEU A 115 0.26 1.04 -1.67
C LEU A 115 -0.20 0.98 -0.21
N TYR A 116 -0.50 2.12 0.40
CA TYR A 116 -1.05 2.18 1.75
C TYR A 116 -2.25 3.10 1.81
N ARG A 117 -3.33 2.62 2.43
CA ARG A 117 -4.50 3.42 2.74
C ARG A 117 -4.87 3.32 4.22
N SER A 118 -4.86 4.46 4.91
CA SER A 118 -5.60 4.59 6.17
C SER A 118 -7.09 4.51 5.87
N CYS A 119 -7.85 3.61 6.48
CA CYS A 119 -9.23 3.39 6.09
C CYS A 119 -10.08 4.67 6.17
N GLY A 120 -10.54 5.14 5.00
CA GLY A 120 -11.20 6.43 4.88
C GLY A 120 -12.70 6.42 5.17
N ASN A 121 -13.35 5.26 5.17
CA ASN A 121 -14.80 5.15 5.31
C ASN A 121 -15.25 4.01 6.24
N CYS A 122 -14.32 3.48 7.04
CA CYS A 122 -14.60 2.45 8.02
C CYS A 122 -15.64 2.92 9.04
N LYS A 123 -16.58 2.03 9.39
CA LYS A 123 -17.57 2.23 10.47
C LYS A 123 -16.94 2.44 11.86
N SER A 124 -15.66 2.11 11.98
CA SER A 124 -14.89 2.24 13.21
C SER A 124 -14.17 3.58 13.32
N ASN A 125 -14.23 4.43 12.30
CA ASN A 125 -13.67 5.77 12.33
C ASN A 125 -14.46 6.67 13.32
N PRO A 126 -13.84 7.71 13.90
CA PRO A 126 -12.46 8.12 13.68
C PRO A 126 -11.45 7.19 14.38
N ARG A 127 -10.35 6.90 13.70
CA ARG A 127 -9.13 6.32 14.29
C ARG A 127 -7.94 7.07 13.73
N GLN A 128 -7.09 7.56 14.62
CA GLN A 128 -5.82 8.14 14.21
C GLN A 128 -4.85 7.01 13.88
N ARG A 129 -4.23 7.09 12.70
CA ARG A 129 -3.30 6.08 12.20
C ARG A 129 -1.95 6.70 11.83
N PHE A 130 -0.90 5.96 12.14
CA PHE A 130 0.48 6.37 11.88
C PHE A 130 1.12 5.42 10.87
N LEU A 131 1.95 5.97 9.99
CA LEU A 131 2.71 5.22 9.00
C LEU A 131 4.16 5.69 8.98
N ASN A 132 5.10 4.75 9.01
CA ASN A 132 6.50 5.02 8.67
C ASN A 132 6.89 4.14 7.49
N VAL A 133 7.32 4.74 6.38
CA VAL A 133 7.79 4.03 5.19
C VAL A 133 9.25 4.38 4.93
N THR A 134 10.09 3.35 4.83
CA THR A 134 11.51 3.45 4.49
C THR A 134 11.88 2.46 3.39
N ASN A 135 12.80 2.83 2.50
CA ASN A 135 13.38 1.92 1.50
C ASN A 135 12.30 1.25 0.62
N LEU A 136 11.36 2.03 0.10
CA LEU A 136 10.31 1.54 -0.78
C LEU A 136 10.78 1.61 -2.24
N TYR A 137 10.48 0.57 -3.03
CA TYR A 137 10.55 0.61 -4.48
C TYR A 137 9.16 0.42 -5.08
N ALA A 138 8.62 1.47 -5.71
CA ALA A 138 7.35 1.46 -6.42
C ALA A 138 7.59 1.41 -7.93
N ASP A 139 7.28 0.28 -8.56
CA ASP A 139 7.33 0.11 -10.00
C ASP A 139 5.94 0.35 -10.62
N LEU A 140 5.75 1.54 -11.17
CA LEU A 140 4.48 1.96 -11.77
C LEU A 140 4.53 1.94 -13.31
N GLU A 141 5.68 1.59 -13.90
CA GLU A 141 5.91 1.55 -15.36
C GLU A 141 5.02 0.48 -16.01
N ILE A 142 4.92 -0.69 -15.38
CA ILE A 142 4.04 -1.77 -15.81
C ILE A 142 2.62 -1.47 -15.35
N ILE A 143 1.64 -1.58 -16.25
CA ILE A 143 0.21 -1.41 -15.95
C ILE A 143 -0.53 -2.67 -16.43
N GLN A 144 -1.08 -3.40 -15.48
CA GLN A 144 -1.82 -4.66 -15.59
C GLN A 144 -3.08 -4.65 -14.72
N ALA A 145 -3.03 -4.02 -13.54
CA ALA A 145 -4.13 -3.82 -12.62
C ALA A 145 -5.24 -2.96 -13.25
N GLN A 146 -6.48 -3.30 -12.97
CA GLN A 146 -7.67 -2.52 -13.32
C GLN A 146 -7.94 -1.52 -12.19
N ARG A 147 -7.08 -0.50 -12.11
CA ARG A 147 -7.07 0.46 -11.00
C ARG A 147 -8.44 1.09 -10.78
N VAL A 148 -8.94 1.03 -9.53
CA VAL A 148 -10.25 1.58 -9.14
C VAL A 148 -10.29 3.11 -9.27
N ASP A 149 -9.14 3.76 -9.10
CA ASP A 149 -8.98 5.20 -9.20
C ASP A 149 -8.02 5.58 -10.35
N PRO A 150 -8.28 6.69 -11.06
CA PRO A 150 -7.46 7.10 -12.21
C PRO A 150 -6.07 7.64 -11.82
N ASN A 151 -5.83 7.96 -10.54
CA ASN A 151 -4.55 8.43 -10.04
C ASN A 151 -4.02 7.43 -9.01
N VAL A 152 -2.75 7.04 -9.17
CA VAL A 152 -2.05 6.21 -8.18
C VAL A 152 -1.68 7.06 -6.97
N SER A 153 -1.79 6.47 -5.78
CA SER A 153 -1.33 7.10 -4.55
C SER A 153 -0.48 6.12 -3.74
N ILE A 154 0.80 6.39 -3.55
CA ILE A 154 1.66 5.50 -2.75
C ILE A 154 1.12 5.45 -1.30
N VAL A 155 0.85 6.61 -0.70
CA VAL A 155 0.24 6.71 0.64
C VAL A 155 -0.98 7.62 0.60
N MET A 156 -2.07 7.21 1.24
CA MET A 156 -3.24 8.09 1.43
C MET A 156 -3.74 8.10 2.88
N MET A 157 -3.69 9.28 3.50
CA MET A 157 -3.99 9.53 4.92
C MET A 157 -5.27 10.35 5.11
N ASN A 158 -5.94 10.21 6.27
CA ASN A 158 -7.12 11.00 6.64
C ASN A 158 -6.71 12.16 7.55
N GLU A 159 -6.67 13.37 6.99
CA GLU A 159 -6.20 14.57 7.68
C GLU A 159 -7.08 14.95 8.87
N ASN A 160 -8.40 14.85 8.71
CA ASN A 160 -9.36 15.17 9.78
C ASN A 160 -9.35 14.19 10.96
N PHE A 161 -8.72 13.02 10.81
CA PHE A 161 -8.51 12.07 11.90
C PHE A 161 -7.12 12.20 12.53
N GLY A 162 -6.32 13.17 12.10
CA GLY A 162 -4.99 13.42 12.63
C GLY A 162 -3.95 12.41 12.17
N ASP A 163 -4.22 11.67 11.10
CA ASP A 163 -3.30 10.68 10.55
C ASP A 163 -1.95 11.32 10.18
N GLN A 164 -0.87 10.56 10.36
CA GLN A 164 0.49 11.02 10.03
C GLN A 164 1.28 9.92 9.34
N ALA A 165 1.96 10.28 8.26
CA ALA A 165 2.87 9.42 7.54
C ALA A 165 4.25 10.07 7.44
N VAL A 166 5.31 9.30 7.69
CA VAL A 166 6.70 9.69 7.44
C VAL A 166 7.24 8.83 6.31
N LEU A 167 7.76 9.45 5.27
CA LEU A 167 8.35 8.76 4.11
C LEU A 167 9.84 9.11 4.01
N ARG A 168 10.68 8.11 3.78
CA ARG A 168 12.12 8.24 3.55
C ARG A 168 12.59 7.23 2.49
N ASN A 169 13.50 7.67 1.63
CA ASN A 169 14.16 6.80 0.66
C ASN A 169 13.16 5.99 -0.20
N ILE A 170 12.31 6.72 -0.93
CA ILE A 170 11.24 6.19 -1.77
C ILE A 170 11.69 6.24 -3.22
N TYR A 171 11.86 5.09 -3.85
CA TYR A 171 12.18 4.98 -5.27
C TYR A 171 10.90 4.74 -6.05
N VAL A 172 10.69 5.52 -7.12
CA VAL A 172 9.53 5.38 -7.99
C VAL A 172 10.00 5.25 -9.43
N LYS A 173 9.60 4.17 -10.10
CA LYS A 173 9.72 4.01 -11.55
C LYS A 173 8.37 4.35 -12.18
N PRO A 174 8.17 5.57 -12.69
CA PRO A 174 6.85 6.02 -13.14
C PRO A 174 6.46 5.42 -14.50
N SER A 175 5.15 5.35 -14.77
CA SER A 175 4.61 5.24 -16.14
C SER A 175 4.19 6.62 -16.65
N THR A 176 3.44 6.64 -17.75
CA THR A 176 2.76 7.85 -18.25
C THR A 176 1.57 8.28 -17.39
N GLU A 177 1.09 7.43 -16.47
CA GLU A 177 0.00 7.79 -15.56
C GLU A 177 0.49 8.63 -14.38
N ASN A 178 -0.37 9.54 -13.92
CA ASN A 178 -0.05 10.38 -12.77
C ASN A 178 -0.06 9.56 -11.48
N PHE A 179 0.90 9.84 -10.61
CA PHE A 179 0.95 9.32 -9.25
C PHE A 179 1.21 10.44 -8.24
N THR A 180 0.95 10.15 -6.97
CA THR A 180 1.33 10.99 -5.83
C THR A 180 1.96 10.12 -4.75
N GLU A 181 3.05 10.58 -4.16
CA GLU A 181 3.75 9.85 -3.10
C GLU A 181 2.93 9.83 -1.81
N CYS A 182 2.24 10.93 -1.52
CA CYS A 182 1.34 11.02 -0.37
C CYS A 182 0.17 11.94 -0.67
N ALA A 183 -1.04 11.49 -0.38
CA ALA A 183 -2.26 12.25 -0.47
C ALA A 183 -2.94 12.41 0.90
N SER A 184 -3.56 13.56 1.13
CA SER A 184 -4.44 13.78 2.27
C SER A 184 -5.91 13.76 1.84
N SER A 185 -6.77 13.28 2.73
CA SER A 185 -8.21 13.15 2.48
C SER A 185 -9.05 13.47 3.72
N ILE A 186 -10.35 13.70 3.54
CA ILE A 186 -11.34 13.71 4.61
C ILE A 186 -11.91 12.30 4.73
N GLY A 187 -11.58 11.63 5.84
CA GLY A 187 -12.21 10.37 6.23
C GLY A 187 -13.60 10.59 6.81
N VAL A 188 -14.45 9.59 6.67
CA VAL A 188 -15.83 9.55 7.14
C VAL A 188 -16.08 8.27 7.96
N ASN A 189 -17.15 8.28 8.75
CA ASN A 189 -17.61 7.12 9.50
C ASN A 189 -18.86 6.51 8.84
N LYS A 190 -18.75 6.18 7.55
CA LYS A 190 -19.86 5.59 6.78
C LYS A 190 -19.33 4.71 5.66
N SER A 191 -19.59 3.41 5.78
CA SER A 191 -19.23 2.41 4.78
C SER A 191 -19.76 2.78 3.40
N GLY A 192 -18.93 2.63 2.36
CA GLY A 192 -19.31 2.90 0.97
C GLY A 192 -19.36 4.39 0.59
N GLU A 193 -19.23 5.30 1.55
CA GLU A 193 -19.04 6.72 1.22
C GLU A 193 -17.59 6.94 0.80
N ARG A 194 -17.39 7.66 -0.31
CA ARG A 194 -16.07 7.90 -0.88
C ARG A 194 -15.39 9.08 -0.17
N PRO A 195 -14.23 8.90 0.46
CA PRO A 195 -13.46 9.99 1.07
C PRO A 195 -13.09 11.05 0.03
N MET A 196 -13.13 12.32 0.43
CA MET A 196 -12.72 13.44 -0.43
C MET A 196 -11.21 13.63 -0.34
N ILE A 197 -10.50 13.65 -1.47
CA ILE A 197 -9.08 14.01 -1.52
C ILE A 197 -8.95 15.53 -1.35
N LEU A 198 -8.03 15.96 -0.49
CA LEU A 198 -7.77 17.36 -0.16
C LEU A 198 -6.51 17.90 -0.82
N SER A 199 -5.42 17.15 -0.77
CA SER A 199 -4.13 17.59 -1.31
C SER A 199 -3.22 16.41 -1.66
N ASN A 200 -2.26 16.68 -2.56
CA ASN A 200 -1.19 15.77 -2.94
C ASN A 200 0.15 16.41 -2.58
N GLY A 201 1.14 15.60 -2.21
CA GLY A 201 2.49 16.07 -1.92
C GLY A 201 2.81 16.17 -0.41
N PRO A 202 3.96 16.78 -0.06
CA PRO A 202 4.36 17.01 1.32
C PRO A 202 3.37 17.92 2.07
N LYS A 203 2.99 17.52 3.29
CA LYS A 203 2.10 18.28 4.17
C LYS A 203 2.31 17.91 5.63
N ASN A 204 3.00 18.74 6.40
CA ASN A 204 3.24 18.45 7.82
C ASN A 204 1.94 18.68 8.65
N PRO A 205 1.51 17.74 9.53
CA PRO A 205 2.11 16.46 9.88
C PRO A 205 1.55 15.23 9.12
N VAL A 206 0.64 15.43 8.18
CA VAL A 206 -0.09 14.33 7.50
C VAL A 206 0.83 13.50 6.59
N CYS A 207 1.64 14.17 5.78
CA CYS A 207 2.57 13.62 4.80
C CYS A 207 3.95 14.26 5.01
N GLN A 208 4.79 13.64 5.84
CA GLN A 208 6.07 14.18 6.29
C GLN A 208 7.22 13.61 5.46
N TYR A 209 7.61 14.34 4.43
CA TYR A 209 8.79 14.05 3.61
C TYR A 209 9.26 15.29 2.86
N SER A 210 10.45 15.21 2.28
CA SER A 210 10.99 16.18 1.33
C SER A 210 11.13 15.53 -0.04
N TYR A 211 11.22 16.30 -1.10
CA TYR A 211 11.45 15.73 -2.43
C TYR A 211 12.80 14.99 -2.54
N ASP A 212 13.78 15.30 -1.68
CA ASP A 212 15.04 14.55 -1.60
C ASP A 212 14.86 13.13 -1.05
N ASP A 213 13.74 12.85 -0.37
CA ASP A 213 13.37 11.50 0.07
C ASP A 213 12.76 10.67 -1.07
N VAL A 214 12.55 11.26 -2.25
CA VAL A 214 11.91 10.62 -3.40
C VAL A 214 12.88 10.59 -4.59
N HIS A 215 13.06 9.40 -5.15
CA HIS A 215 14.02 9.13 -6.22
C HIS A 215 13.28 8.58 -7.43
N ILE A 216 13.14 9.41 -8.46
CA ILE A 216 12.52 9.00 -9.72
C ILE A 216 13.54 8.20 -10.55
N ILE A 217 13.20 6.96 -10.85
CA ILE A 217 13.98 6.06 -11.71
C ILE A 217 13.44 6.17 -13.12
N GLN A 218 14.21 6.82 -14.01
CA GLN A 218 13.86 6.91 -15.42
C GLN A 218 14.00 5.55 -16.11
N SER A 219 13.17 5.30 -17.13
CA SER A 219 13.33 4.12 -17.98
C SER A 219 14.61 4.23 -18.80
N GLU A 220 15.21 3.08 -19.15
CA GLU A 220 16.44 3.05 -19.98
C GLU A 220 16.25 3.75 -21.34
N GLN A 221 15.02 3.76 -21.87
CA GLN A 221 14.67 4.39 -23.15
C GLN A 221 14.66 5.92 -23.07
N GLU A 222 14.17 6.51 -21.97
CA GLU A 222 14.20 7.96 -21.76
C GLU A 222 15.63 8.46 -21.57
N HIS A 223 16.45 7.69 -20.85
CA HIS A 223 17.86 8.02 -20.64
C HIS A 223 18.65 7.99 -21.96
N GLN A 224 18.38 7.02 -22.83
CA GLN A 224 18.96 6.97 -24.18
C GLN A 224 18.50 8.15 -25.06
N PHE A 225 17.22 8.49 -25.04
CA PHE A 225 16.67 9.60 -25.82
C PHE A 225 17.24 10.97 -25.37
N GLN A 226 17.35 11.21 -24.05
CA GLN A 226 17.96 12.43 -23.51
C GLN A 226 19.45 12.52 -23.86
N HIS A 227 20.16 11.40 -23.80
CA HIS A 227 21.58 11.34 -24.17
C HIS A 227 21.78 11.61 -25.67
N GLU A 228 20.93 11.07 -26.55
CA GLU A 228 20.97 11.35 -27.99
C GLU A 228 20.59 12.80 -28.33
N GLN A 229 19.64 13.41 -27.61
CA GLN A 229 19.28 14.82 -27.76
C GLN A 229 20.42 15.75 -27.34
N ALA A 230 21.10 15.45 -26.23
CA ALA A 230 22.25 16.21 -25.75
C ALA A 230 23.44 16.13 -26.73
N GLN A 231 23.65 14.97 -27.38
CA GLN A 231 24.68 14.79 -28.41
C GLN A 231 24.36 15.50 -29.73
N LYS A 232 23.08 15.72 -30.07
CA LYS A 232 22.66 16.46 -31.28
C LYS A 232 22.75 17.98 -31.13
N GLN A 233 23.00 18.48 -29.92
CA GLN A 233 23.13 19.91 -29.62
C GLN A 233 24.59 20.37 -29.43
N GLN A 234 25.57 19.47 -29.63
CA GLN A 234 27.01 19.76 -29.71
C GLN A 234 27.50 19.65 -31.15
#